data_AF-A0A1A7PTQ5-F1
#
_entry.id   AF-A0A1A7PTQ5-F1
#
_cell.length_a   1.000
_cell.length_b   1.000
_cell.length_c   1.000
_cell.angle_alpha   90.00
_cell.angle_beta   90.00
_cell.angle_gamma   90.00
#
_symmetry.space_group_name_H-M   'P 1'
#
loop_
_entity.id
_entity.type
_entity.pdbx_description
1 polymer ?
#
loop_
_entity_poly.entity_id
_entity_poly.type
_entity_poly.pdbx_seq_one_letter_code
_entity_poly.pdbx_strand_id
1 'polypeptide(L)'
;MKFIIENNVVTISNKSSVPKIQYYEWEGDYLYSIIQREIIRRSAERPPGDNCPILYAMKNSDDLTTTEDTIDKLYSYVFSSIINYFGNKCNFDLIIPMPSSCSIPLDISQILQNIYNIDILNIADYIVKKEPEEIISLISSNKDVPDKIKQIIVTALNRNKEKLNIKSVKVQYRHYLFPIFKISGDTSIFESYSPTHILLIDDIFASGITLSSVRGILKELYPNTRISALTLFSPLPKIKNKS
;
A
#
# COMPACT_ATOMS: atom_id res chain seq x y z
N MET A 1 -6.57 -16.82 0.57
CA MET A 1 -7.03 -16.87 -0.83
C MET A 1 -5.84 -17.20 -1.72
N LYS A 2 -6.00 -18.10 -2.71
CA LYS A 2 -4.95 -18.46 -3.66
C LYS A 2 -5.38 -18.11 -5.09
N PHE A 3 -4.49 -17.47 -5.83
CA PHE A 3 -4.68 -17.06 -7.22
C PHE A 3 -4.02 -18.05 -8.18
N ILE A 4 -4.66 -18.27 -9.32
CA ILE A 4 -4.18 -19.13 -10.41
C ILE A 4 -4.06 -18.25 -11.66
N ILE A 5 -3.02 -18.49 -12.46
CA ILE A 5 -2.82 -17.84 -13.76
C ILE A 5 -2.94 -18.92 -14.84
N GLU A 6 -3.92 -18.78 -15.73
CA GLU A 6 -4.11 -19.65 -16.89
C GLU A 6 -4.33 -18.77 -18.12
N ASN A 7 -3.50 -18.94 -19.16
CA ASN A 7 -3.56 -18.14 -20.39
C ASN A 7 -3.61 -16.62 -20.11
N ASN A 8 -2.76 -16.14 -19.19
CA ASN A 8 -2.71 -14.74 -18.73
C ASN A 8 -3.96 -14.21 -18.02
N VAL A 9 -4.96 -15.06 -17.76
CA VAL A 9 -6.14 -14.72 -16.97
C VAL A 9 -5.91 -15.17 -15.54
N VAL A 10 -6.09 -14.25 -14.59
CA VAL A 10 -5.98 -14.53 -13.16
C VAL A 10 -7.36 -14.89 -12.60
N THR A 11 -7.45 -16.01 -11.90
CA THR A 11 -8.68 -16.48 -11.23
C THR A 11 -8.39 -16.87 -9.78
N ILE A 12 -9.45 -17.03 -8.97
CA ILE A 12 -9.36 -17.47 -7.57
C ILE A 12 -9.65 -18.97 -7.50
N SER A 13 -8.75 -19.73 -6.86
CA SER A 13 -9.00 -21.15 -6.58
C SER A 13 -10.05 -21.33 -5.49
N ASN A 14 -10.96 -22.30 -5.65
CA ASN A 14 -12.09 -22.61 -4.76
C ASN A 14 -11.73 -23.09 -3.33
N LYS A 15 -10.51 -22.83 -2.83
CA LYS A 15 -10.16 -23.16 -1.46
C LYS A 15 -10.80 -22.17 -0.50
N SER A 16 -11.99 -22.53 -0.05
CA SER A 16 -12.75 -21.92 1.03
C SER A 16 -12.04 -22.11 2.37
N SER A 17 -11.16 -21.18 2.71
CA SER A 17 -10.77 -20.93 4.10
C SER A 17 -11.51 -19.71 4.60
N VAL A 18 -12.02 -19.75 5.84
CA VAL A 18 -12.60 -18.57 6.49
C VAL A 18 -11.58 -17.43 6.42
N PRO A 19 -11.94 -16.26 5.89
CA PRO A 19 -11.01 -15.17 5.74
C PRO A 19 -10.52 -14.68 7.11
N LYS A 20 -9.21 -14.57 7.29
CA LYS A 20 -8.61 -14.05 8.54
C LYS A 20 -7.64 -12.93 8.21
N ILE A 21 -7.98 -11.72 8.65
CA ILE A 21 -7.07 -10.58 8.60
C ILE A 21 -5.83 -10.91 9.43
N GLN A 22 -4.66 -10.66 8.85
CA GLN A 22 -3.37 -10.71 9.51
C GLN A 22 -3.08 -9.34 10.10
N TYR A 23 -2.43 -9.28 11.26
CA TYR A 23 -2.02 -8.02 11.85
C TYR A 23 -0.55 -8.09 12.27
N TYR A 24 0.13 -6.96 12.12
CA TYR A 24 1.54 -6.78 12.45
C TYR A 24 1.71 -5.48 13.22
N GLU A 25 2.69 -5.42 14.10
CA GLU A 25 3.10 -4.14 14.68
C GLU A 25 3.71 -3.25 13.57
N TRP A 26 3.25 -2.00 13.51
CA TRP A 26 3.71 -1.03 12.53
C TRP A 26 3.66 0.38 13.14
N GLU A 27 4.85 0.98 13.31
CA GLU A 27 5.02 2.39 13.70
C GLU A 27 4.20 2.83 14.93
N GLY A 28 4.18 1.97 15.96
CA GLY A 28 3.50 2.20 17.23
C GLY A 28 2.02 1.83 17.25
N ASP A 29 1.50 1.24 16.16
CA ASP A 29 0.13 0.73 16.06
C ASP A 29 0.13 -0.56 15.20
N TYR A 30 -0.94 -0.81 14.44
CA TYR A 30 -1.12 -2.03 13.66
C TYR A 30 -1.18 -1.80 12.15
N LEU A 31 -0.56 -2.73 11.43
CA LEU A 31 -0.79 -2.99 10.01
C LEU A 31 -1.67 -4.23 9.89
N TYR A 32 -2.87 -4.07 9.37
CA TYR A 32 -3.79 -5.13 9.00
C TYR A 32 -3.61 -5.52 7.53
N SER A 33 -3.76 -6.80 7.20
CA SER A 33 -3.67 -7.29 5.84
C SER A 33 -4.68 -8.40 5.56
N ILE A 34 -5.44 -8.24 4.47
CA ILE A 34 -6.56 -9.15 4.14
C ILE A 34 -6.06 -10.45 3.50
N ILE A 35 -5.09 -10.35 2.58
CA ILE A 35 -4.58 -11.47 1.80
C ILE A 35 -3.08 -11.61 2.02
N GLN A 36 -2.68 -12.79 2.47
CA GLN A 36 -1.27 -13.14 2.57
C GLN A 36 -0.65 -13.27 1.19
N ARG A 37 0.48 -12.59 0.96
CA ARG A 37 1.28 -12.80 -0.24
C ARG A 37 2.02 -14.13 -0.18
N GLU A 38 1.96 -14.89 -1.26
CA GLU A 38 2.74 -16.10 -1.42
C GLU A 38 4.14 -15.76 -1.93
N ILE A 39 5.19 -16.43 -1.44
CA ILE A 39 6.53 -16.30 -2.02
C ILE A 39 6.64 -17.28 -3.17
N ILE A 40 6.52 -16.79 -4.39
CA ILE A 40 6.88 -17.54 -5.59
C ILE A 40 8.39 -17.38 -5.76
N ARG A 41 9.13 -18.48 -5.57
CA ARG A 41 10.58 -18.47 -5.79
C ARG A 41 10.84 -18.07 -7.24
N ARG A 42 11.63 -17.01 -7.41
CA ARG A 42 12.12 -16.60 -8.73
C ARG A 42 12.99 -17.73 -9.29
N SER A 43 12.67 -18.20 -10.47
CA SER A 43 13.56 -19.01 -11.30
C SER A 43 14.50 -18.06 -12.06
N ALA A 44 15.05 -18.48 -13.21
CA ALA A 44 15.82 -17.56 -14.07
C ALA A 44 14.97 -16.36 -14.55
N GLU A 45 13.65 -16.51 -14.59
CA GLU A 45 12.69 -15.49 -15.01
C GLU A 45 11.81 -15.03 -13.83
N ARG A 46 11.41 -13.76 -13.89
CA ARG A 46 10.47 -13.19 -12.92
C ARG A 46 9.09 -13.78 -13.17
N PRO A 47 8.43 -14.38 -12.15
CA PRO A 47 7.07 -14.89 -12.34
C PRO A 47 6.10 -13.73 -12.62
N PRO A 48 5.13 -13.91 -13.55
CA PRO A 48 4.08 -12.94 -13.79
C PRO A 48 3.34 -12.57 -12.50
N GLY A 49 3.10 -11.28 -12.30
CA GLY A 49 2.40 -10.75 -11.14
C GLY A 49 3.22 -10.58 -9.86
N ASP A 50 4.51 -10.94 -9.85
CA ASP A 50 5.48 -10.71 -8.75
C ASP A 50 4.90 -10.92 -7.34
N ASN A 51 4.26 -12.09 -7.14
CA ASN A 51 3.62 -12.56 -5.90
C ASN A 51 2.19 -12.03 -5.60
N CYS A 52 1.62 -11.19 -6.46
CA CYS A 52 0.27 -10.64 -6.34
C CYS A 52 -0.42 -10.54 -7.72
N PRO A 53 -0.64 -11.65 -8.44
CA PRO A 53 -1.07 -11.62 -9.83
C PRO A 53 -2.39 -10.88 -10.05
N ILE A 54 -3.34 -11.00 -9.14
CA ILE A 54 -4.63 -10.29 -9.27
C ILE A 54 -4.46 -8.77 -9.23
N LEU A 55 -3.48 -8.23 -8.48
CA LEU A 55 -3.21 -6.79 -8.44
C LEU A 55 -2.71 -6.28 -9.80
N TYR A 56 -1.90 -7.08 -10.49
CA TYR A 56 -1.41 -6.76 -11.83
C TYR A 56 -2.51 -6.90 -12.87
N ALA A 57 -3.35 -7.93 -12.75
CA ALA A 57 -4.52 -8.15 -13.60
C ALA A 57 -5.56 -7.02 -13.48
N MET A 58 -5.89 -6.57 -12.28
CA MET A 58 -6.80 -5.43 -12.06
C MET A 58 -6.23 -4.11 -12.58
N LYS A 59 -4.92 -4.04 -12.79
CA LYS A 59 -4.22 -2.88 -13.38
C LYS A 59 -3.98 -3.04 -14.88
N ASN A 60 -4.42 -4.13 -15.50
CA ASN A 60 -4.11 -4.50 -16.89
C ASN A 60 -2.60 -4.38 -17.19
N SER A 61 -1.78 -4.99 -16.34
CA SER A 61 -0.32 -4.89 -16.37
C SER A 61 0.35 -6.26 -16.27
N ASP A 62 1.61 -6.34 -16.71
CA ASP A 62 2.36 -7.61 -16.78
C ASP A 62 1.69 -8.66 -17.69
N ASP A 63 1.00 -8.17 -18.73
CA ASP A 63 0.15 -8.93 -19.66
C ASP A 63 -0.95 -9.75 -18.99
N LEU A 64 -1.30 -9.45 -17.73
CA LEU A 64 -2.35 -10.15 -16.98
C LEU A 64 -3.70 -9.45 -17.08
N THR A 65 -4.76 -10.24 -17.12
CA THR A 65 -6.17 -9.81 -17.07
C THR A 65 -6.95 -10.62 -16.05
N THR A 66 -8.16 -10.18 -15.70
CA THR A 66 -9.07 -10.89 -14.79
C THR A 66 -10.52 -10.67 -15.24
N THR A 67 -11.43 -11.51 -14.74
CA THR A 67 -12.88 -11.37 -14.99
C THR A 67 -13.57 -10.58 -13.88
N GLU A 68 -14.74 -10.01 -14.19
CA GLU A 68 -15.63 -9.38 -13.20
C GLU A 68 -16.02 -10.35 -12.08
N ASP A 69 -16.39 -11.59 -12.40
CA ASP A 69 -16.68 -12.64 -11.41
C ASP A 69 -15.51 -12.89 -10.43
N THR A 70 -14.27 -12.79 -10.89
CA THR A 70 -13.09 -12.92 -10.03
C THR A 70 -12.93 -11.70 -9.11
N ILE A 71 -13.23 -10.50 -9.61
CA ILE A 71 -13.23 -9.26 -8.83
C ILE A 71 -14.34 -9.30 -7.77
N ASP A 72 -15.54 -9.76 -8.12
CA ASP A 72 -16.66 -9.90 -7.18
C ASP A 72 -16.34 -10.90 -6.06
N LYS A 73 -15.71 -12.03 -6.41
CA LYS A 73 -15.21 -13.01 -5.43
C LYS A 73 -14.14 -12.41 -4.52
N LEU A 74 -13.24 -11.59 -5.06
CA LEU A 74 -12.23 -10.88 -4.28
C LEU A 74 -12.87 -9.94 -3.27
N TYR A 75 -13.80 -9.08 -3.70
CA TYR A 75 -14.47 -8.12 -2.82
C TYR A 75 -15.43 -8.78 -1.83
N SER A 76 -16.08 -9.88 -2.20
CA SER A 76 -16.87 -10.70 -1.27
C SER A 76 -15.99 -11.28 -0.15
N TYR A 77 -14.77 -11.71 -0.48
CA TYR A 77 -13.79 -12.16 0.52
C TYR A 77 -13.29 -10.99 1.38
N VAL A 78 -13.01 -9.82 0.80
CA VAL A 78 -12.62 -8.60 1.53
C VAL A 78 -13.69 -8.22 2.56
N PHE A 79 -14.95 -8.12 2.12
CA PHE A 79 -16.09 -7.80 2.98
C PHE A 79 -16.21 -8.79 4.14
N SER A 80 -16.18 -10.09 3.83
CA SER A 80 -16.26 -11.15 4.84
C SER A 80 -15.08 -11.12 5.82
N SER A 81 -13.88 -10.76 5.35
CA SER A 81 -12.68 -10.62 6.20
C SER A 81 -12.81 -9.49 7.20
N ILE A 82 -13.30 -8.33 6.73
CA ILE A 82 -13.47 -7.13 7.53
C ILE A 82 -14.49 -7.41 8.64
N ILE A 83 -15.66 -7.93 8.30
CA ILE A 83 -16.71 -8.27 9.27
C ILE A 83 -16.22 -9.32 10.27
N ASN A 84 -15.54 -10.37 9.80
CA ASN A 84 -15.07 -11.44 10.69
C ASN A 84 -14.01 -10.93 11.69
N TYR A 85 -13.18 -9.97 11.30
CA TYR A 85 -12.11 -9.47 12.16
C TYR A 85 -12.57 -8.35 13.10
N PHE A 86 -13.21 -7.30 12.57
CA PHE A 86 -13.64 -6.15 13.35
C PHE A 86 -15.00 -6.40 14.02
N GLY A 87 -15.78 -7.36 13.54
CA GLY A 87 -17.12 -7.65 14.06
C GLY A 87 -17.99 -6.40 14.02
N ASN A 88 -18.69 -6.15 15.11
CA ASN A 88 -19.51 -4.94 15.30
C ASN A 88 -18.71 -3.75 15.87
N LYS A 89 -17.37 -3.87 15.98
CA LYS A 89 -16.52 -2.87 16.64
C LYS A 89 -15.34 -2.49 15.74
N CYS A 90 -15.52 -1.39 15.02
CA CYS A 90 -14.43 -0.68 14.35
C CYS A 90 -14.16 0.60 15.13
N ASN A 91 -12.92 0.77 15.63
CA ASN A 91 -12.57 1.93 16.46
C ASN A 91 -12.00 3.10 15.64
N PHE A 92 -11.97 2.97 14.31
CA PHE A 92 -11.49 4.03 13.41
C PHE A 92 -12.61 5.05 13.20
N ASP A 93 -12.24 6.32 13.25
CA ASP A 93 -13.16 7.45 13.02
C ASP A 93 -12.85 8.23 11.74
N LEU A 94 -11.73 7.92 11.08
CA LEU A 94 -11.40 8.47 9.77
C LEU A 94 -10.63 7.45 8.91
N ILE A 95 -11.05 7.30 7.66
CA ILE A 95 -10.39 6.46 6.66
C ILE A 95 -9.70 7.35 5.64
N ILE A 96 -8.46 7.01 5.31
CA ILE A 96 -7.68 7.72 4.28
C ILE A 96 -7.19 6.70 3.24
N PRO A 97 -7.82 6.63 2.05
CA PRO A 97 -7.31 5.82 0.96
C PRO A 97 -6.00 6.40 0.41
N MET A 98 -4.98 5.55 0.25
CA MET A 98 -3.72 5.94 -0.37
C MET A 98 -3.89 6.18 -1.88
N PRO A 99 -3.24 7.22 -2.45
CA PRO A 99 -3.25 7.44 -3.89
C PRO A 99 -2.63 6.26 -4.64
N SER A 100 -3.47 5.53 -5.39
CA SER A 100 -3.07 4.38 -6.21
C SER A 100 -3.59 4.52 -7.64
N SER A 101 -2.98 3.78 -8.57
CA SER A 101 -3.42 3.70 -9.97
C SER A 101 -4.61 2.75 -10.17
N CYS A 102 -5.14 2.20 -9.08
CA CYS A 102 -6.26 1.29 -9.06
C CYS A 102 -7.20 1.70 -7.93
N SER A 103 -8.50 1.44 -8.09
CA SER A 103 -9.54 1.82 -7.14
C SER A 103 -9.50 1.05 -5.82
N ILE A 104 -8.69 -0.02 -5.70
CA ILE A 104 -8.65 -0.90 -4.52
C ILE A 104 -8.67 -0.16 -3.17
N PRO A 105 -7.82 0.85 -2.91
CA PRO A 105 -7.87 1.56 -1.63
C PRO A 105 -9.22 2.26 -1.38
N LEU A 106 -9.80 2.86 -2.41
CA LEU A 106 -11.09 3.54 -2.33
C LEU A 106 -12.24 2.53 -2.16
N ASP A 107 -12.23 1.43 -2.92
CA ASP A 107 -13.25 0.38 -2.86
C ASP A 107 -13.30 -0.25 -1.46
N ILE A 108 -12.13 -0.55 -0.88
CA ILE A 108 -12.02 -1.04 0.50
C ILE A 108 -12.51 0.01 1.51
N SER A 109 -12.20 1.29 1.27
CA SER A 109 -12.67 2.39 2.13
C SER A 109 -14.19 2.49 2.11
N GLN A 110 -14.82 2.38 0.94
CA GLN A 110 -16.28 2.39 0.78
C GLN A 110 -16.94 1.19 1.45
N ILE A 111 -16.32 0.00 1.39
CA ILE A 111 -16.81 -1.17 2.15
C ILE A 111 -16.83 -0.86 3.65
N LEU A 112 -15.74 -0.31 4.20
CA LEU A 112 -15.66 0.04 5.62
C LEU A 112 -16.66 1.14 6.00
N GLN A 113 -16.80 2.18 5.17
CA GLN A 113 -17.80 3.24 5.37
C GLN A 113 -19.21 2.68 5.40
N ASN A 114 -19.57 1.77 4.48
CA ASN A 114 -20.90 1.17 4.43
C ASN A 114 -21.19 0.27 5.65
N ILE A 115 -20.18 -0.42 6.19
CA ILE A 115 -20.36 -1.30 7.34
C ILE A 115 -20.41 -0.50 8.66
N TYR A 116 -19.56 0.52 8.80
CA TYR A 116 -19.28 1.17 10.09
C TYR A 116 -19.63 2.66 10.15
N ASN A 117 -20.11 3.26 9.05
CA ASN A 117 -20.43 4.68 8.93
C ASN A 117 -19.25 5.59 9.34
N ILE A 118 -18.07 5.32 8.76
CA ILE A 118 -16.83 6.07 9.01
C ILE A 118 -16.58 7.06 7.88
N ASP A 119 -16.09 8.25 8.22
CA ASP A 119 -15.74 9.28 7.24
C ASP A 119 -14.54 8.85 6.38
N ILE A 120 -14.58 9.23 5.10
CA ILE A 120 -13.48 9.02 4.17
C ILE A 120 -12.93 10.40 3.78
N LEU A 121 -11.65 10.64 4.09
CA LEU A 121 -10.92 11.82 3.62
C LEU A 121 -10.04 11.45 2.43
N ASN A 122 -10.42 11.91 1.24
CA ASN A 122 -9.59 11.79 0.06
C ASN A 122 -8.48 12.84 0.08
N ILE A 123 -7.22 12.38 0.16
CA ILE A 123 -6.03 13.23 0.28
C ILE A 123 -5.29 13.41 -1.06
N ALA A 124 -5.79 12.87 -2.18
CA ALA A 124 -5.02 12.80 -3.43
C ALA A 124 -4.56 14.16 -3.96
N ASP A 125 -5.36 15.22 -3.76
CA ASP A 125 -5.05 16.58 -4.20
C ASP A 125 -4.20 17.37 -3.18
N TYR A 126 -4.10 16.88 -1.94
CA TYR A 126 -3.48 17.59 -0.82
C TYR A 126 -2.15 16.97 -0.37
N ILE A 127 -2.00 15.65 -0.54
CA ILE A 127 -0.79 14.91 -0.20
C ILE A 127 -0.31 14.20 -1.46
N VAL A 128 0.62 14.86 -2.15
CA VAL A 128 1.12 14.45 -3.46
C VAL A 128 2.52 13.83 -3.35
N LYS A 129 2.85 12.94 -4.29
CA LYS A 129 4.22 12.42 -4.39
C LYS A 129 5.16 13.57 -4.75
N LYS A 130 6.35 13.55 -4.16
CA LYS A 130 7.44 14.44 -4.57
C LYS A 130 7.89 14.12 -5.99
N GLU A 131 8.36 15.15 -6.68
CA GLU A 131 8.99 14.99 -7.98
C GLU A 131 10.38 14.34 -7.84
N PRO A 132 10.87 13.64 -8.89
CA PRO A 132 12.19 13.02 -8.87
C PRO A 132 13.31 13.99 -8.44
N GLU A 133 13.27 15.23 -8.90
CA GLU A 133 14.26 16.27 -8.59
C GLU A 133 14.28 16.61 -7.09
N GLU A 134 13.12 16.67 -6.44
CA GLU A 134 13.00 16.93 -5.01
C GLU A 134 13.66 15.80 -4.20
N ILE A 135 13.41 14.55 -4.60
CA ILE A 135 14.03 13.38 -3.97
C ILE A 135 15.54 13.34 -4.23
N ILE A 136 15.99 13.66 -5.44
CA ILE A 136 17.40 13.75 -5.79
C ILE A 136 18.10 14.79 -4.90
N SER A 137 17.51 15.98 -4.74
CA SER A 137 18.03 17.05 -3.89
C SER A 137 18.15 16.61 -2.42
N LEU A 138 17.10 15.98 -1.90
CA LEU A 138 17.05 15.45 -0.53
C LEU A 138 18.15 14.41 -0.28
N ILE A 139 18.39 13.50 -1.21
CA ILE A 139 19.41 12.46 -1.07
C ILE A 139 20.81 13.03 -1.25
N SER A 140 21.00 13.94 -2.19
CA SER A 140 22.31 14.52 -2.49
C SER A 140 22.85 15.31 -1.30
N SER A 141 21.96 16.04 -0.61
CA SER A 141 22.27 16.83 0.59
C SER A 141 22.39 16.01 1.88
N ASN A 142 21.84 14.78 1.92
CA ASN A 142 21.88 13.94 3.11
C ASN A 142 23.29 13.37 3.37
N LYS A 143 23.91 13.72 4.50
CA LYS A 143 25.27 13.29 4.86
C LYS A 143 25.35 11.84 5.33
N ASP A 144 24.23 11.26 5.75
CA ASP A 144 24.16 9.90 6.28
C ASP A 144 24.03 8.83 5.18
N VAL A 145 23.82 9.27 3.92
CA VAL A 145 23.78 8.37 2.76
C VAL A 145 25.18 8.26 2.16
N PRO A 146 25.76 7.05 2.03
CA PRO A 146 27.07 6.89 1.39
C PRO A 146 27.03 7.34 -0.09
N ASP A 147 28.10 7.98 -0.57
CA ASP A 147 28.15 8.57 -1.93
C ASP A 147 27.86 7.56 -3.04
N LYS A 148 28.37 6.33 -2.91
CA LYS A 148 28.07 5.24 -3.85
C LYS A 148 26.57 4.95 -3.92
N ILE A 149 25.86 4.99 -2.79
CA ILE A 149 24.42 4.77 -2.72
C ILE A 149 23.66 5.96 -3.31
N LYS A 150 24.10 7.20 -3.03
CA LYS A 150 23.55 8.41 -3.67
C LYS A 150 23.59 8.28 -5.19
N GLN A 151 24.76 7.95 -5.75
CA GLN A 151 24.93 7.80 -7.20
C GLN A 151 24.00 6.73 -7.78
N ILE A 152 23.85 5.58 -7.11
CA ILE A 152 22.93 4.51 -7.55
C ILE A 152 21.49 5.01 -7.61
N ILE A 153 21.03 5.68 -6.54
CA ILE A 153 19.65 6.16 -6.47
C ILE A 153 19.41 7.28 -7.48
N VAL A 154 20.29 8.28 -7.53
CA VAL A 154 20.18 9.41 -8.46
C VAL A 154 20.19 8.93 -9.90
N THR A 155 21.03 7.96 -10.25
CA THR A 155 21.04 7.36 -11.60
C THR A 155 19.70 6.67 -11.91
N ALA A 156 19.13 5.94 -10.96
CA ALA A 156 17.84 5.26 -11.17
C ALA A 156 16.69 6.26 -11.37
N LEU A 157 16.66 7.34 -10.58
CA LEU A 157 15.65 8.40 -10.67
C LEU A 157 15.80 9.21 -11.96
N ASN A 158 17.03 9.54 -12.37
CA ASN A 158 17.31 10.25 -13.63
C ASN A 158 16.90 9.46 -14.88
N ARG A 159 16.77 8.13 -14.81
CA ARG A 159 16.23 7.33 -15.92
C ARG A 159 14.70 7.42 -16.04
N ASN A 160 14.02 7.96 -15.02
CA ASN A 160 12.56 8.07 -14.92
C ASN A 160 12.16 9.47 -14.43
N LYS A 161 12.64 10.54 -15.10
CA LYS A 161 12.43 11.94 -14.66
C LYS A 161 10.99 12.41 -14.74
N GLU A 162 10.17 11.82 -15.61
CA GLU A 162 8.79 12.28 -15.84
C GLU A 162 7.88 12.05 -14.63
N LYS A 163 8.16 11.03 -13.81
CA LYS A 163 7.36 10.70 -12.63
C LYS A 163 8.17 9.87 -11.64
N LEU A 164 8.01 10.16 -10.35
CA LEU A 164 8.66 9.38 -9.30
C LEU A 164 8.26 7.89 -9.36
N ASN A 165 9.18 7.07 -9.88
CA ASN A 165 9.03 5.62 -9.94
C ASN A 165 9.97 4.94 -8.93
N ILE A 166 9.47 4.76 -7.71
CA ILE A 166 10.20 4.08 -6.62
C ILE A 166 10.61 2.65 -7.00
N LYS A 167 9.88 2.00 -7.91
CA LYS A 167 10.20 0.63 -8.34
C LYS A 167 11.53 0.56 -9.10
N SER A 168 11.96 1.66 -9.71
CA SER A 168 13.27 1.77 -10.39
C SER A 168 14.45 1.67 -9.41
N VAL A 169 14.23 2.01 -8.14
CA VAL A 169 15.25 1.90 -7.08
C VAL A 169 15.17 0.52 -6.46
N LYS A 170 16.33 -0.15 -6.31
CA LYS A 170 16.42 -1.47 -5.67
C LYS A 170 15.85 -1.40 -4.25
N VAL A 171 15.09 -2.43 -3.85
CA VAL A 171 14.35 -2.47 -2.57
C VAL A 171 15.23 -2.07 -1.37
N GLN A 172 16.45 -2.61 -1.31
CA GLN A 172 17.43 -2.36 -0.23
C GLN A 172 17.91 -0.90 -0.11
N TYR A 173 17.57 -0.02 -1.05
CA TYR A 173 17.92 1.40 -1.02
C TYR A 173 16.70 2.32 -0.93
N ARG A 174 15.48 1.77 -0.98
CA ARG A 174 14.26 2.59 -1.04
C ARG A 174 14.05 3.39 0.25
N HIS A 175 14.53 2.91 1.39
CA HIS A 175 14.38 3.64 2.67
C HIS A 175 15.05 5.02 2.65
N TYR A 176 16.07 5.22 1.81
CA TYR A 176 16.69 6.54 1.61
C TYR A 176 15.82 7.53 0.82
N LEU A 177 14.74 7.07 0.20
CA LEU A 177 13.80 7.92 -0.52
C LEU A 177 12.80 8.60 0.42
N PHE A 178 12.78 8.21 1.70
CA PHE A 178 11.83 8.74 2.67
C PHE A 178 12.13 10.20 3.05
N PRO A 179 11.11 11.06 3.19
CA PRO A 179 9.69 10.84 2.85
C PRO A 179 9.43 11.11 1.36
N ILE A 180 8.54 10.31 0.76
CA ILE A 180 8.21 10.38 -0.69
C ILE A 180 6.98 11.25 -1.01
N PHE A 181 6.23 11.67 0.01
CA PHE A 181 5.06 12.54 -0.12
C PHE A 181 5.36 13.92 0.48
N LYS A 182 4.58 14.91 0.06
CA LYS A 182 4.54 16.27 0.61
C LYS A 182 3.11 16.79 0.62
N ILE A 183 2.85 17.79 1.46
CA ILE A 183 1.63 18.60 1.37
C ILE A 183 1.70 19.44 0.09
N SER A 184 0.58 19.57 -0.60
CA SER A 184 0.36 20.47 -1.71
C SER A 184 -0.90 21.29 -1.47
N GLY A 185 -0.86 22.57 -1.85
CA GLY A 185 -2.02 23.43 -1.79
C GLY A 185 -2.48 23.80 -0.37
N ASP A 186 -3.76 24.12 -0.27
CA ASP A 186 -4.42 24.54 0.97
C ASP A 186 -4.77 23.33 1.85
N THR A 187 -4.40 23.40 3.13
CA THR A 187 -4.63 22.35 4.14
C THR A 187 -5.89 22.55 4.96
N SER A 188 -6.71 23.57 4.67
CA SER A 188 -7.95 23.87 5.41
C SER A 188 -8.92 22.67 5.53
N ILE A 189 -8.93 21.77 4.55
CA ILE A 189 -9.73 20.54 4.61
C ILE A 189 -9.40 19.67 5.85
N PHE A 190 -8.13 19.67 6.29
CA PHE A 190 -7.70 18.88 7.45
C PHE A 190 -8.23 19.45 8.76
N GLU A 191 -8.50 20.76 8.83
CA GLU A 191 -9.04 21.43 10.01
C GLU A 191 -10.50 21.03 10.30
N SER A 192 -11.21 20.52 9.29
CA SER A 192 -12.59 20.05 9.43
C SER A 192 -12.69 18.70 10.16
N TYR A 193 -11.55 18.08 10.48
CA TYR A 193 -11.48 16.79 11.17
C TYR A 193 -10.72 16.90 12.48
N SER A 194 -11.10 16.07 13.46
CA SER A 194 -10.36 15.90 14.73
C SER A 194 -10.30 14.41 15.09
N PRO A 195 -9.64 13.59 14.26
CA PRO A 195 -9.71 12.13 14.37
C PRO A 195 -8.91 11.62 15.57
N THR A 196 -9.43 10.62 16.26
CA THR A 196 -8.71 9.89 17.31
C THR A 196 -7.99 8.66 16.75
N HIS A 197 -8.55 8.02 15.72
CA HIS A 197 -8.04 6.79 15.11
C HIS A 197 -8.20 6.81 13.59
N ILE A 198 -7.11 7.08 12.89
CA ILE A 198 -7.06 7.03 11.42
C ILE A 198 -6.70 5.61 10.96
N LEU A 199 -7.39 5.15 9.90
CA LEU A 199 -7.01 3.97 9.14
C LEU A 199 -6.56 4.35 7.72
N LEU A 200 -5.28 4.14 7.43
CA LEU A 200 -4.76 4.27 6.06
C LEU A 200 -5.07 3.01 5.25
N ILE A 201 -5.58 3.15 4.03
CA ILE A 201 -5.88 2.00 3.15
C ILE A 201 -4.93 1.98 1.96
N ASP A 202 -4.26 0.86 1.68
CA ASP A 202 -3.41 0.70 0.49
C ASP A 202 -3.64 -0.66 -0.19
N ASP A 203 -3.19 -0.80 -1.43
CA ASP A 203 -3.31 -2.06 -2.16
C ASP A 203 -2.31 -3.11 -1.67
N ILE A 204 -1.07 -2.71 -1.33
CA ILE A 204 -0.01 -3.63 -0.95
C ILE A 204 0.99 -3.02 0.03
N PHE A 205 1.32 -3.75 1.09
CA PHE A 205 2.46 -3.39 1.91
C PHE A 205 3.76 -3.95 1.29
N ALA A 206 4.47 -3.12 0.51
CA ALA A 206 5.74 -3.52 -0.10
C ALA A 206 6.95 -3.19 0.80
N SER A 207 7.30 -1.91 0.90
CA SER A 207 8.40 -1.42 1.75
C SER A 207 7.92 -0.50 2.87
N GLY A 208 6.60 -0.29 3.01
CA GLY A 208 6.01 0.61 3.99
C GLY A 208 6.12 2.12 3.68
N ILE A 209 7.09 2.54 2.87
CA ILE A 209 7.43 3.96 2.63
C ILE A 209 6.23 4.84 2.27
N THR A 210 5.29 4.37 1.45
CA THR A 210 4.04 5.11 1.12
C THR A 210 3.28 5.45 2.39
N LEU A 211 2.88 4.42 3.13
CA LEU A 211 2.13 4.55 4.37
C LEU A 211 2.90 5.35 5.41
N SER A 212 4.19 5.06 5.62
CA SER A 212 5.05 5.78 6.58
C SER A 212 5.18 7.26 6.23
N SER A 213 5.29 7.62 4.94
CA SER A 213 5.45 9.02 4.54
C SER A 213 4.17 9.81 4.77
N VAL A 214 3.01 9.24 4.41
CA VAL A 214 1.71 9.87 4.66
C VAL A 214 1.43 9.93 6.16
N ARG A 215 1.76 8.87 6.91
CA ARG A 215 1.67 8.85 8.38
C ARG A 215 2.47 9.98 9.01
N GLY A 216 3.70 10.23 8.54
CA GLY A 216 4.54 11.32 9.02
C GLY A 216 3.84 12.68 8.89
N ILE A 217 3.31 12.97 7.70
CA ILE A 217 2.53 14.19 7.44
C ILE A 217 1.29 14.28 8.35
N LEU A 218 0.52 13.19 8.44
CA LEU A 218 -0.68 13.16 9.29
C LEU A 218 -0.36 13.29 10.78
N LYS A 219 0.85 12.91 11.21
CA LYS A 219 1.29 13.10 12.59
C LYS A 219 1.70 14.54 12.90
N GLU A 220 2.15 15.29 11.90
CA GLU A 220 2.35 16.73 12.03
C GLU A 220 0.99 17.46 12.12
N LEU A 221 0.02 17.04 11.30
CA LEU A 221 -1.34 17.62 11.29
C LEU A 221 -2.18 17.21 12.51
N TYR A 222 -2.06 15.96 12.95
CA TYR A 222 -2.81 15.37 14.07
C TYR A 222 -1.88 14.66 15.07
N PRO A 223 -1.18 15.40 15.94
CA PRO A 223 -0.13 14.83 16.80
C PRO A 223 -0.59 13.68 17.70
N ASN A 224 -1.80 13.78 18.25
CA ASN A 224 -2.32 12.84 19.25
C ASN A 224 -3.06 11.64 18.64
N THR A 225 -3.25 11.61 17.33
CA THR A 225 -4.08 10.59 16.66
C THR A 225 -3.34 9.26 16.53
N ARG A 226 -4.03 8.16 16.77
CA ARG A 226 -3.51 6.82 16.46
C ARG A 226 -3.71 6.54 14.97
N ILE A 227 -2.69 5.99 14.31
CA ILE A 227 -2.74 5.74 12.87
C ILE A 227 -2.36 4.29 12.64
N SER A 228 -3.33 3.50 12.18
CA SER A 228 -3.14 2.14 11.71
C SER A 228 -3.19 2.10 10.18
N ALA A 229 -2.86 0.96 9.58
CA ALA A 229 -3.03 0.75 8.14
C ALA A 229 -3.75 -0.57 7.85
N LEU A 230 -4.53 -0.64 6.78
CA LEU A 230 -5.11 -1.86 6.22
C LEU A 230 -4.70 -1.99 4.76
N THR A 231 -4.15 -3.15 4.39
CA THR A 231 -3.80 -3.45 3.00
C THR A 231 -4.54 -4.65 2.46
N LEU A 232 -4.82 -4.65 1.15
CA LEU A 232 -5.32 -5.85 0.50
C LEU A 232 -4.27 -6.96 0.58
N PHE A 233 -3.02 -6.66 0.22
CA PHE A 233 -1.91 -7.61 0.26
C PHE A 233 -0.93 -7.33 1.40
N SER A 234 -0.58 -8.39 2.13
CA SER A 234 0.37 -8.37 3.25
C SER A 234 1.79 -7.97 2.83
N PRO A 235 2.71 -7.72 3.78
CA PRO A 235 4.13 -7.83 3.52
C PRO A 235 4.50 -9.22 2.98
N LEU A 236 5.62 -9.34 2.26
CA LEU A 236 6.16 -10.67 1.98
C LEU A 236 6.52 -11.37 3.29
N PRO A 237 6.19 -12.67 3.46
CA PRO A 237 6.62 -13.43 4.61
C PRO A 237 8.14 -13.36 4.76
N LYS A 238 8.65 -13.23 6.00
CA LYS A 238 10.09 -13.36 6.24
C LYS A 238 10.49 -14.79 5.89
N ILE A 239 11.41 -14.95 4.94
CA ILE A 239 12.05 -16.25 4.70
C ILE A 239 12.83 -16.58 5.96
N LYS A 240 12.39 -17.58 6.73
CA LYS A 240 13.22 -18.14 7.81
C LYS A 240 14.46 -18.71 7.13
N ASN A 241 15.60 -18.04 7.28
CA ASN A 241 16.87 -18.66 6.96
C ASN A 241 16.95 -19.92 7.82
N LYS A 242 16.97 -21.10 7.20
CA LYS A 242 17.35 -22.33 7.90
C LYS A 242 18.81 -22.12 8.31
N SER A 243 19.01 -21.88 9.60
CA SER A 243 20.30 -22.04 10.28
C SER A 243 20.81 -23.46 10.09
#